data_AF-A0A539E0M0-F1
#
_entry.id   AF-A0A539E0M0-F1
#
_cell.length_a   1.000
_cell.length_b   1.000
_cell.length_c   1.000
_cell.angle_alpha   90.00
_cell.angle_beta   90.00
_cell.angle_gamma   90.00
#
_symmetry.space_group_name_H-M   'P 1'
#
loop_
_entity.id
_entity.type
_entity.pdbx_description
1 polymer ?
#
loop_
_entity_poly.entity_id
_entity_poly.type
_entity_poly.pdbx_seq_one_letter_code
_entity_poly.pdbx_strand_id
1 'polypeptide(L)' 'RGCDGVILGCTEFPLLLPEAESPLPALDSTRLLARGALRAACG' A
#
# COMPACT_ATOMS: atom_id res chain seq x y z
N ARG A 1 3.57 18.17 8.24
CA ARG A 1 3.85 17.55 9.56
C ARG A 1 2.51 17.21 10.18
N GLY A 2 2.32 15.94 10.57
CA GLY A 2 1.02 15.34 10.91
C GLY A 2 0.37 14.74 9.67
N CYS A 3 0.36 13.41 9.56
CA CYS A 3 -0.42 12.67 8.60
C CYS A 3 -0.98 11.42 9.28
N ASP A 4 -2.20 11.06 8.94
CA ASP A 4 -2.91 9.93 9.57
C ASP A 4 -2.49 8.57 8.97
N GLY A 5 -1.68 8.60 7.91
CA GLY A 5 -1.19 7.43 7.20
C GLY A 5 -0.15 7.79 6.15
N VAL A 6 0.42 6.76 5.53
CA VAL A 6 1.45 6.87 4.48
C VAL A 6 1.12 5.95 3.31
N ILE A 7 1.46 6.36 2.09
CA ILE A 7 1.33 5.52 0.90
C ILE A 7 2.71 4.97 0.55
N LEU A 8 2.82 3.64 0.41
CA LEU A 8 3.98 2.99 -0.20
C LEU A 8 3.78 3.06 -1.72
N GLY A 9 4.22 4.17 -2.32
CA GLY A 9 3.86 4.55 -3.69
C GLY A 9 4.65 3.87 -4.81
N CYS A 10 5.73 3.17 -4.48
CA CYS A 10 6.62 2.46 -5.40
C CYS A 10 6.60 0.98 -5.05
N THR A 11 6.84 0.14 -6.05
CA THR A 11 6.91 -1.33 -5.89
C THR A 11 8.02 -1.80 -4.94
N GLU A 12 9.04 -0.97 -4.74
CA GLU A 12 10.23 -1.24 -3.94
C GLU A 12 10.03 -0.91 -2.46
N PHE A 13 9.12 0.01 -2.13
CA PHE A 13 8.93 0.41 -0.73
C PHE A 13 8.55 -0.77 0.17
N PRO A 14 7.61 -1.66 -0.20
CA PRO A 14 7.32 -2.84 0.62
C PRO A 14 8.49 -3.81 0.80
N LEU A 15 9.51 -3.77 -0.08
CA LEU A 15 10.72 -4.59 0.02
C LEU A 15 11.75 -4.00 0.99
N LEU A 16 11.83 -2.67 1.06
CA LEU A 16 12.78 -1.95 1.92
C LEU A 16 12.19 -1.57 3.29
N LEU A 17 10.87 -1.35 3.34
CA LEU A 17 10.10 -0.96 4.51
C LEU A 17 8.75 -1.71 4.50
N PRO A 18 8.66 -2.85 5.20
CA PRO A 18 7.41 -3.59 5.33
C PRO A 18 6.30 -2.74 5.95
N GLU A 19 5.05 -2.93 5.49
CA GLU A 19 3.86 -2.22 6.02
C GLU A 19 3.77 -2.31 7.56
N ALA A 20 4.13 -3.47 8.12
CA ALA A 20 4.09 -3.76 9.55
C ALA A 20 5.13 -2.99 10.40
N GLU A 21 6.15 -2.43 9.75
CA GLU A 21 7.21 -1.65 10.41
C GLU A 21 6.95 -0.15 10.31
N SER A 22 5.91 0.26 9.59
CA SER A 22 5.52 1.66 9.49
C SER A 22 4.93 2.17 10.81
N PRO A 23 5.40 3.32 11.35
CA PRO A 23 4.85 3.92 12.56
C PRO A 23 3.46 4.55 12.35
N LEU A 24 2.99 4.59 11.10
CA LEU A 24 1.67 5.07 10.69
C LEU A 24 0.99 4.00 9.83
N PRO A 25 -0.35 3.99 9.73
CA PRO A 25 -1.07 3.15 8.78
C PRO A 25 -0.49 3.28 7.36
N ALA A 26 0.07 2.19 6.84
CA ALA A 26 0.65 2.14 5.51
C ALA A 26 -0.35 1.58 4.49
N LEU A 27 -0.39 2.20 3.31
CA LEU A 27 -1.19 1.75 2.17
C LEU A 27 -0.26 1.39 1.01
N ASP A 28 -0.12 0.10 0.72
CA ASP A 28 0.62 -0.40 -0.43
C ASP A 28 -0.18 -0.18 -1.73
N SER A 29 0.32 0.71 -2.59
CA SER A 29 -0.35 1.08 -3.84
C SER A 29 -0.49 -0.10 -4.80
N THR A 30 0.52 -0.98 -4.83
CA THR A 30 0.58 -2.15 -5.71
C THR A 30 -0.47 -3.17 -5.29
N ARG A 31 -0.56 -3.47 -4.00
CA ARG A 31 -1.57 -4.40 -3.45
C ARG A 31 -2.98 -3.86 -3.61
N LEU A 32 -3.19 -2.56 -3.37
CA LEU A 32 -4.50 -1.93 -3.55
C LEU A 32 -4.95 -1.99 -5.02
N LEU A 33 -4.05 -1.68 -5.95
CA LEU A 33 -4.32 -1.76 -7.39
C LEU A 33 -4.64 -3.19 -7.81
N ALA A 34 -3.84 -4.18 -7.39
CA ALA A 34 -4.06 -5.59 -7.71
C ALA A 34 -5.42 -6.09 -7.19
N ARG A 35 -5.79 -5.74 -5.96
CA ARG A 35 -7.11 -6.06 -5.38
C ARG A 35 -8.25 -5.36 -6.14
N GLY A 36 -8.04 -4.11 -6.56
CA GLY A 36 -8.98 -3.38 -7.40
C GLY A 36 -9.23 -4.06 -8.74
N ALA A 37 -8.15 -4.49 -9.41
CA ALA A 37 -8.23 -5.20 -10.68
C ALA A 37 -8.98 -6.54 -10.55
N LEU A 38 -8.69 -7.33 -9.50
CA LEU A 38 -9.42 -8.59 -9.25
C LEU A 38 -10.91 -8.36 -9.05
N ARG A 39 -11.30 -7.35 -8.25
CA ARG A 39 -12.72 -7.01 -8.07
C ARG A 39 -13.39 -6.57 -9.37
N ALA A 40 -12.70 -5.80 -10.20
CA ALA A 40 -13.25 -5.32 -11.48
C ALA A 40 -13.37 -6.43 -12.52
N ALA A 41 -12.50 -7.44 -12.48
CA ALA A 41 -12.50 -8.55 -13.44
C ALA A 41 -13.44 -9.70 -13.04
N CYS A 42 -13.65 -9.92 -11.74
CA CYS A 42 -14.39 -11.07 -11.20
C CYS A 42 -15.73 -10.72 -10.54
N GLY A 43 -16.06 -9.43 -10.39
CA GLY A 43 -17.38 -8.95 -9.96
C GLY A 43 -18.31 -8.75 -11.13
#